data_AF-A0A3L7TBV7-F1
#
_entry.id   AF-A0A3L7TBV7-F1
#
_cell.length_a   1.000
_cell.length_b   1.000
_cell.length_c   1.000
_cell.angle_alpha   90.00
_cell.angle_beta   90.00
_cell.angle_gamma   90.00
#
_symmetry.space_group_name_H-M   'P 1'
#
loop_
_entity.id
_entity.type
_entity.pdbx_description
1 polymer ?
#
loop_
_entity_poly.entity_id
_entity_poly.type
_entity_poly.pdbx_seq_one_letter_code
_entity_poly.pdbx_strand_id
1 'polypeptide(L)'
;MEQLLNILVIAFVGLIGYWWANQGLYSAFMHLMCVLVAGALGFATWEPFSNILLGVPALQPYAWGVGLMLPFAIYLLVFRVAADKLAPENLNFPNWINLTVGGALGACAGVLTVGVALIGAGHTHSSNQLVGSLGATRTTNNSGQPSLDTSALWVPVHSMTAGFYGYMSETALAPTLSAATLQSTHPNLAQEALGLYRDTYTKSGRLARTSAVPGSIRIDKIAMVSKFQLDTGRTTNAYLVDVHFDPGATTEGQGFAISASQLRLVGGTGDSTVVAYPFAWSQPGVAGGRSIFQFDDVSHYITASPGTTSLDATLVFPADPFVGDRVPRFLNAMGLRLPFTQPDKQTTMAGALTMLLGGAGGAVDIPAGTPAINPKDLTLNDTIMPGNSDLNNLGAMTVQDTNYLFEGTGEYEQGGYRGNKDLVVRGIWSPPKTRVVRLNVGRGGGNSLDFWDDRSKLRETTGEDAILALVDELGRFYYPVGYIHAMSGGDRLVVVKLNRDGEYYQLSKFPNLSSSGADSMWAIFTPATGTKIVGVKLGKEWVATANLDIISIK
;
A
#
# COMPACT_ATOMS: atom_id res chain seq x y z
N MET A 1 -23.64 -6.18 -17.80
CA MET A 1 -22.88 -5.17 -17.05
C MET A 1 -21.72 -4.62 -17.89
N GLU A 2 -20.87 -5.46 -18.51
CA GLU A 2 -19.79 -4.98 -19.40
C GLU A 2 -20.23 -4.04 -20.54
N GLN A 3 -21.40 -4.29 -21.12
CA GLN A 3 -21.98 -3.43 -22.16
C GLN A 3 -22.38 -2.04 -21.62
N LEU A 4 -22.66 -1.92 -20.31
CA LEU A 4 -23.05 -0.66 -19.70
C LEU A 4 -21.91 0.35 -19.71
N LEU A 5 -20.69 -0.09 -19.36
CA LEU A 5 -19.52 0.79 -19.40
C LEU A 5 -19.26 1.31 -20.82
N ASN A 6 -19.37 0.43 -21.82
CA ASN A 6 -19.21 0.78 -23.23
C ASN A 6 -20.22 1.84 -23.67
N ILE A 7 -21.50 1.64 -23.33
CA ILE A 7 -22.57 2.59 -23.64
C ILE A 7 -22.32 3.93 -22.95
N LEU A 8 -21.93 3.93 -21.67
CA LEU A 8 -21.62 5.15 -20.93
C LEU A 8 -20.46 5.91 -21.55
N VAL A 9 -19.38 5.24 -21.90
CA VAL A 9 -18.20 5.86 -22.53
C VAL A 9 -18.58 6.51 -23.87
N ILE A 10 -19.29 5.78 -24.73
CA ILE A 10 -19.75 6.31 -26.02
C ILE A 10 -20.72 7.48 -25.82
N ALA A 11 -21.64 7.38 -24.86
CA ALA A 11 -22.61 8.43 -24.56
C ALA A 11 -21.93 9.70 -24.05
N PHE A 12 -20.95 9.61 -23.15
CA PHE A 12 -20.22 10.78 -22.66
C PHE A 12 -19.37 11.43 -23.76
N VAL A 13 -18.65 10.65 -24.56
CA VAL A 13 -17.89 11.18 -25.70
C VAL A 13 -18.83 11.87 -26.71
N GLY A 14 -19.96 11.22 -27.02
CA GLY A 14 -20.98 11.76 -27.93
C GLY A 14 -21.63 13.04 -27.39
N LEU A 15 -21.91 13.11 -26.09
CA LEU A 15 -22.49 14.29 -25.46
C LEU A 15 -21.53 15.48 -25.46
N ILE A 16 -20.24 15.25 -25.17
CA ILE A 16 -19.21 16.29 -25.27
C ILE A 16 -19.06 16.75 -26.73
N GLY A 17 -18.98 15.81 -27.67
CA GLY A 17 -18.92 16.12 -29.11
C GLY A 17 -20.12 16.93 -29.59
N TYR A 18 -21.34 16.53 -29.21
CA TYR A 18 -22.58 17.23 -29.54
C TYR A 18 -22.63 18.63 -28.93
N TRP A 19 -22.23 18.78 -27.66
CA TRP A 19 -22.20 20.07 -26.99
C TRP A 19 -21.30 21.07 -27.73
N TRP A 20 -20.10 20.64 -28.12
CA TRP A 20 -19.15 21.50 -28.83
C TRP A 20 -19.51 21.73 -30.29
N ALA A 21 -20.19 20.79 -30.95
CA ALA A 21 -20.75 20.99 -32.29
C ALA A 21 -21.72 22.19 -32.32
N ASN A 22 -22.53 22.35 -31.27
CA ASN A 22 -23.48 23.46 -31.15
C ASN A 22 -22.82 24.80 -30.79
N GLN A 23 -21.67 24.77 -30.10
CA GLN A 23 -20.93 25.98 -29.71
C GLN A 23 -20.05 26.55 -30.84
N GLY A 24 -19.86 25.80 -31.94
CA GLY A 24 -19.10 26.22 -33.10
C GLY A 24 -17.63 25.80 -33.11
N LEU A 25 -17.03 25.83 -34.31
CA LEU A 25 -15.71 25.28 -34.59
C LEU A 25 -14.60 25.89 -33.71
N TYR A 26 -14.54 27.21 -33.63
CA TYR A 26 -13.45 27.89 -32.92
C TYR A 26 -13.49 27.60 -31.41
N SER A 27 -14.68 27.64 -30.81
CA SER A 27 -14.89 27.25 -29.42
C SER A 27 -14.51 25.78 -29.15
N ALA A 28 -14.87 24.85 -30.05
CA ALA A 28 -14.48 23.44 -29.96
C ALA A 28 -12.96 23.23 -30.06
N PHE A 29 -12.29 23.95 -30.97
CA PHE A 29 -10.84 23.93 -31.11
C PHE A 29 -10.14 24.45 -29.84
N MET A 30 -10.59 25.60 -29.32
CA MET A 30 -10.04 26.17 -28.09
C MET A 30 -10.23 25.23 -26.90
N HIS A 31 -11.39 24.57 -26.80
CA HIS A 31 -11.61 23.58 -25.76
C HIS A 31 -10.68 22.37 -25.90
N LEU A 32 -10.49 21.84 -27.12
CA LEU A 32 -9.55 20.76 -27.35
C LEU A 32 -8.13 21.15 -26.90
N MET A 33 -7.66 22.36 -27.25
CA MET A 33 -6.35 22.84 -26.78
C MET A 33 -6.28 22.93 -25.25
N CYS A 34 -7.34 23.40 -24.58
CA CYS A 34 -7.40 23.41 -23.12
C CYS A 34 -7.28 22.00 -22.53
N VAL A 35 -8.00 21.02 -23.10
CA VAL A 35 -7.94 19.61 -22.66
C VAL A 35 -6.54 19.03 -22.85
N LEU A 36 -5.88 19.31 -23.98
CA LEU A 36 -4.52 18.85 -24.28
C LEU A 36 -3.51 19.35 -23.22
N VAL A 37 -3.52 20.65 -22.96
CA VAL A 37 -2.58 21.25 -21.99
C VAL A 37 -2.93 20.84 -20.56
N ALA A 38 -4.22 20.81 -20.21
CA ALA A 38 -4.68 20.37 -18.88
C ALA A 38 -4.30 18.91 -18.61
N GLY A 39 -4.45 18.02 -19.58
CA GLY A 39 -4.06 16.61 -19.42
C GLY A 39 -2.56 16.44 -19.28
N ALA A 40 -1.75 17.17 -20.06
CA ALA A 40 -0.30 17.13 -19.94
C ALA A 40 0.18 17.59 -18.55
N LEU A 41 -0.37 18.70 -18.04
CA LEU A 41 -0.06 19.16 -16.67
C LEU A 41 -0.63 18.24 -15.59
N GLY A 42 -1.80 17.65 -15.84
CA GLY A 42 -2.41 16.64 -14.97
C GLY A 42 -1.49 15.44 -14.78
N PHE A 43 -1.00 14.84 -15.87
CA PHE A 43 -0.03 13.74 -15.81
C PHE A 43 1.31 14.16 -15.21
N ALA A 44 1.81 15.36 -15.52
CA ALA A 44 3.07 15.85 -14.96
C ALA A 44 3.01 16.04 -13.44
N THR A 45 1.85 16.41 -12.89
CA THR A 45 1.65 16.64 -11.45
C THR A 45 1.02 15.45 -10.71
N TRP A 46 0.73 14.36 -11.42
CA TRP A 46 -0.01 13.23 -10.90
C TRP A 46 0.69 12.54 -9.71
N GLU A 47 1.95 12.13 -9.86
CA GLU A 47 2.65 11.41 -8.78
C GLU A 47 2.97 12.29 -7.57
N PRO A 48 3.50 13.53 -7.73
CA PRO A 48 3.71 14.41 -6.58
C PRO A 48 2.43 14.66 -5.79
N PHE A 49 1.31 14.89 -6.48
CA PHE A 49 0.03 15.12 -5.81
C PHE A 49 -0.50 13.84 -5.15
N SER A 50 -0.37 12.69 -5.81
CA SER A 50 -0.75 11.39 -5.23
C SER A 50 0.06 11.08 -3.97
N ASN A 51 1.36 11.37 -3.96
CA ASN A 51 2.22 11.19 -2.78
C ASN A 51 1.81 12.07 -1.60
N ILE A 52 1.37 13.32 -1.85
CA ILE A 52 0.82 14.18 -0.80
C ILE A 52 -0.47 13.56 -0.22
N LEU A 53 -1.35 13.05 -1.09
CA LEU A 53 -2.60 12.40 -0.66
C LEU A 53 -2.36 11.09 0.10
N LEU A 54 -1.32 10.32 -0.24
CA LEU A 54 -0.94 9.11 0.50
C LEU A 54 -0.50 9.42 1.95
N GLY A 55 -0.06 10.65 2.24
CA GLY A 55 0.24 11.08 3.60
C GLY A 55 -1.01 11.36 4.46
N VAL A 56 -2.20 11.36 3.87
CA VAL A 56 -3.47 11.60 4.57
C VAL A 56 -4.22 10.26 4.68
N PRO A 57 -4.36 9.66 5.88
CA PRO A 57 -4.92 8.32 6.06
C PRO A 57 -6.29 8.12 5.38
N ALA A 58 -7.20 9.10 5.51
CA ALA A 58 -8.53 9.03 4.93
C ALA A 58 -8.57 9.06 3.38
N LEU A 59 -7.52 9.58 2.74
CA LEU A 59 -7.44 9.70 1.28
C LEU A 59 -6.52 8.66 0.65
N GLN A 60 -5.77 7.90 1.44
CA GLN A 60 -4.81 6.92 0.98
C GLN A 60 -5.39 5.92 -0.05
N PRO A 61 -6.62 5.36 0.11
CA PRO A 61 -7.19 4.44 -0.88
C PRO A 61 -7.52 5.10 -2.22
N TYR A 62 -7.75 6.42 -2.23
CA TYR A 62 -8.15 7.17 -3.42
C TYR A 62 -7.03 8.04 -3.99
N ALA A 63 -5.84 8.03 -3.36
CA ALA A 63 -4.77 8.97 -3.61
C ALA A 63 -4.35 9.02 -5.08
N TRP A 64 -4.17 7.86 -5.71
CA TRP A 64 -3.75 7.80 -7.12
C TRP A 64 -4.86 8.21 -8.09
N GLY A 65 -6.11 7.83 -7.84
CA GLY A 65 -7.22 8.24 -8.70
C GLY A 65 -7.55 9.72 -8.60
N VAL A 66 -7.71 10.23 -7.36
CA VAL A 66 -7.97 11.65 -7.08
C VAL A 66 -6.78 12.51 -7.48
N GLY A 67 -5.55 11.98 -7.31
CA GLY A 67 -4.34 12.70 -7.64
C GLY A 67 -4.15 12.97 -9.13
N LEU A 68 -4.85 12.25 -10.02
CA LEU A 68 -4.92 12.61 -11.44
C LEU A 68 -6.14 13.50 -11.74
N MET A 69 -7.32 13.09 -11.25
CA MET A 69 -8.58 13.73 -11.63
C MET A 69 -8.68 15.17 -11.13
N LEU A 70 -8.25 15.43 -9.89
CA LEU A 70 -8.39 16.76 -9.29
C LEU A 70 -7.48 17.79 -9.96
N PRO A 71 -6.16 17.57 -10.15
CA PRO A 71 -5.33 18.50 -10.91
C PRO A 71 -5.84 18.71 -12.34
N PHE A 72 -6.22 17.64 -13.05
CA PHE A 72 -6.76 17.76 -14.40
C PHE A 72 -8.00 18.67 -14.45
N ALA A 73 -8.97 18.46 -13.55
CA ALA A 73 -10.19 19.28 -13.48
C ALA A 73 -9.88 20.75 -13.17
N ILE A 74 -8.95 21.01 -12.25
CA ILE A 74 -8.52 22.38 -11.90
C ILE A 74 -7.85 23.05 -13.10
N TYR A 75 -6.89 22.40 -13.75
CA TYR A 75 -6.22 22.97 -14.93
C TYR A 75 -7.20 23.21 -16.06
N LEU A 76 -8.11 22.26 -16.33
CA LEU A 76 -9.11 22.42 -17.38
C LEU A 76 -10.03 23.60 -17.09
N LEU A 77 -10.49 23.77 -15.85
CA LEU A 77 -11.31 24.90 -15.43
C LEU A 77 -10.56 26.23 -15.60
N VAL A 78 -9.32 26.30 -15.12
CA VAL A 78 -8.49 27.51 -15.20
C VAL A 78 -8.24 27.89 -16.66
N PHE A 79 -7.82 26.94 -17.50
CA PHE A 79 -7.58 27.20 -18.93
C PHE A 79 -8.86 27.54 -19.66
N ARG A 80 -10.00 26.94 -19.30
CA ARG A 80 -11.28 27.28 -19.91
C ARG A 80 -11.68 28.70 -19.58
N VAL A 81 -11.65 29.09 -18.31
CA VAL A 81 -11.94 30.46 -17.89
C VAL A 81 -10.97 31.46 -18.52
N ALA A 82 -9.69 31.10 -18.65
CA ALA A 82 -8.71 31.94 -19.33
C ALA A 82 -9.03 32.07 -20.82
N ALA A 83 -9.34 30.98 -21.52
CA ALA A 83 -9.71 31.00 -22.93
C ALA A 83 -10.96 31.87 -23.19
N ASP A 84 -12.00 31.73 -22.36
CA ASP A 84 -13.23 32.50 -22.49
C ASP A 84 -13.00 34.01 -22.24
N LYS A 85 -12.02 34.38 -21.40
CA LYS A 85 -11.66 35.78 -21.14
C LYS A 85 -10.71 36.37 -22.19
N LEU A 86 -9.77 35.58 -22.69
CA LEU A 86 -8.76 36.03 -23.65
C LEU A 86 -9.28 36.04 -25.09
N ALA A 87 -10.24 35.17 -25.41
CA ALA A 87 -10.88 35.07 -26.71
C ALA A 87 -12.42 35.11 -26.55
N PRO A 88 -12.99 36.28 -26.19
CA PRO A 88 -14.42 36.42 -25.89
C PRO A 88 -15.32 36.30 -27.13
N GLU A 89 -14.78 36.54 -28.33
CA GLU A 89 -15.54 36.45 -29.57
C GLU A 89 -15.27 35.13 -30.30
N ASN A 90 -16.34 34.51 -30.79
CA ASN A 90 -16.29 33.26 -31.55
C ASN A 90 -16.24 33.58 -33.04
N LEU A 91 -15.36 32.91 -33.78
CA LEU A 91 -15.31 33.05 -35.23
C LEU A 91 -16.53 32.40 -35.87
N ASN A 92 -17.25 33.15 -36.71
CA ASN A 92 -18.44 32.67 -37.39
C ASN A 92 -18.08 31.86 -38.63
N PHE A 93 -18.25 30.54 -38.55
CA PHE A 93 -18.16 29.64 -39.70
C PHE A 93 -19.55 29.21 -40.19
N PRO A 94 -19.67 28.75 -41.46
CA PRO A 94 -20.88 28.09 -41.95
C PRO A 94 -21.37 26.98 -41.01
N ASN A 95 -22.68 26.88 -40.83
CA ASN A 95 -23.29 25.96 -39.85
C ASN A 95 -22.85 24.49 -40.04
N TRP A 96 -22.69 24.04 -41.28
CA TRP A 96 -22.24 22.68 -41.56
C TRP A 96 -20.79 22.43 -41.08
N ILE A 97 -19.91 23.44 -41.14
CA ILE A 97 -18.53 23.34 -40.63
C ILE A 97 -18.54 23.30 -39.10
N ASN A 98 -19.34 24.15 -38.46
CA ASN A 98 -19.50 24.15 -37.02
C ASN A 98 -19.97 22.79 -36.49
N LEU A 99 -20.99 22.21 -37.15
CA LEU A 99 -21.54 20.91 -36.75
C LEU A 99 -20.57 19.75 -37.02
N THR A 100 -19.95 19.71 -38.19
CA THR A 100 -19.09 18.58 -38.59
C THR A 100 -17.70 18.65 -37.98
N VAL A 101 -16.95 19.72 -38.27
CA VAL A 101 -15.56 19.88 -37.81
C VAL A 101 -15.54 20.23 -36.32
N GLY A 102 -16.43 21.12 -35.86
CA GLY A 102 -16.56 21.42 -34.43
C GLY A 102 -16.99 20.18 -33.63
N GLY A 103 -17.92 19.38 -34.16
CA GLY A 103 -18.30 18.11 -33.54
C GLY A 103 -17.17 17.09 -33.49
N ALA A 104 -16.35 16.98 -34.55
CA ALA A 104 -15.18 16.09 -34.57
C ALA A 104 -14.12 16.51 -33.55
N LEU A 105 -13.78 17.80 -33.47
CA LEU A 105 -12.86 18.32 -32.46
C LEU A 105 -13.40 18.16 -31.04
N GLY A 106 -14.71 18.38 -30.85
CA GLY A 106 -15.41 18.11 -29.61
C GLY A 106 -15.35 16.64 -29.21
N ALA A 107 -15.50 15.72 -30.17
CA ALA A 107 -15.38 14.28 -29.93
C ALA A 107 -13.93 13.90 -29.54
N CYS A 108 -12.91 14.46 -30.19
CA CYS A 108 -11.51 14.28 -29.77
C CYS A 108 -11.27 14.77 -28.33
N ALA A 109 -11.80 15.94 -27.98
CA ALA A 109 -11.73 16.47 -26.61
C ALA A 109 -12.47 15.56 -25.63
N GLY A 110 -13.62 15.00 -26.04
CA GLY A 110 -14.38 14.03 -25.29
C GLY A 110 -13.62 12.73 -25.04
N VAL A 111 -12.97 12.16 -26.07
CA VAL A 111 -12.13 10.96 -25.94
C VAL A 111 -11.04 11.17 -24.89
N LEU A 112 -10.33 12.30 -24.96
CA LEU A 112 -9.25 12.61 -24.02
C LEU A 112 -9.78 12.85 -22.60
N THR A 113 -10.86 13.61 -22.45
CA THR A 113 -11.46 13.92 -21.14
C THR A 113 -12.01 12.67 -20.46
N VAL A 114 -12.79 11.86 -21.18
CA VAL A 114 -13.32 10.59 -20.67
C VAL A 114 -12.20 9.59 -20.43
N GLY A 115 -11.17 9.57 -21.28
CA GLY A 115 -10.00 8.71 -21.10
C GLY A 115 -9.21 9.05 -19.83
N VAL A 116 -8.94 10.32 -19.53
CA VAL A 116 -8.31 10.74 -18.26
C VAL A 116 -9.20 10.35 -17.07
N ALA A 117 -10.52 10.55 -17.18
CA ALA A 117 -11.45 10.17 -16.13
C ALA A 117 -11.47 8.66 -15.88
N LEU A 118 -11.42 7.83 -16.93
CA LEU A 118 -11.31 6.38 -16.80
C LEU A 118 -9.96 5.95 -16.20
N ILE A 119 -8.87 6.59 -16.59
CA ILE A 119 -7.55 6.32 -16.00
C ILE A 119 -7.58 6.64 -14.50
N GLY A 120 -8.10 7.80 -14.12
CA GLY A 120 -8.24 8.20 -12.71
C GLY A 120 -9.16 7.26 -11.93
N ALA A 121 -10.34 6.94 -12.47
CA ALA A 121 -11.27 5.99 -11.83
C ALA A 121 -10.64 4.59 -11.66
N GLY A 122 -9.86 4.14 -12.65
CA GLY A 122 -9.13 2.89 -12.62
C GLY A 122 -8.09 2.78 -11.50
N HIS A 123 -7.56 3.92 -11.04
CA HIS A 123 -6.58 4.03 -9.97
C HIS A 123 -7.20 4.31 -8.58
N THR A 124 -8.52 4.14 -8.44
CA THR A 124 -9.21 4.19 -7.15
C THR A 124 -9.26 2.80 -6.51
N HIS A 125 -9.17 2.74 -5.18
CA HIS A 125 -9.44 1.51 -4.42
C HIS A 125 -10.94 1.16 -4.47
N SER A 126 -11.30 0.46 -5.53
CA SER A 126 -12.65 -0.04 -5.84
C SER A 126 -12.53 -1.45 -6.44
N SER A 127 -13.65 -2.17 -6.59
CA SER A 127 -13.70 -3.56 -7.11
C SER A 127 -12.71 -3.83 -8.26
N ASN A 128 -12.22 -5.06 -8.38
CA ASN A 128 -11.32 -5.47 -9.49
C ASN A 128 -11.90 -5.20 -10.90
N GLN A 129 -13.23 -5.08 -11.02
CA GLN A 129 -13.93 -4.69 -12.23
C GLN A 129 -14.33 -3.21 -12.20
N LEU A 130 -14.31 -2.54 -13.35
CA LEU A 130 -14.93 -1.22 -13.50
C LEU A 130 -16.31 -1.41 -14.15
N VAL A 131 -17.41 -1.19 -13.42
CA VAL A 131 -18.78 -1.35 -13.93
C VAL A 131 -19.00 -2.71 -14.63
N GLY A 132 -18.43 -3.77 -14.06
CA GLY A 132 -18.49 -5.14 -14.57
C GLY A 132 -17.52 -5.48 -15.70
N SER A 133 -16.74 -4.53 -16.21
CA SER A 133 -15.65 -4.77 -17.17
C SER A 133 -14.35 -5.10 -16.45
N LEU A 134 -13.75 -6.22 -16.84
CA LEU A 134 -12.45 -6.69 -16.39
C LEU A 134 -11.45 -6.51 -17.54
N GLY A 135 -10.45 -5.64 -17.39
CA GLY A 135 -9.35 -5.53 -18.34
C GLY A 135 -8.18 -6.43 -17.95
N ALA A 136 -6.97 -5.89 -17.99
CA ALA A 136 -5.75 -6.66 -17.69
C ALA A 136 -5.73 -7.15 -16.23
N THR A 137 -5.64 -8.46 -16.03
CA THR A 137 -5.54 -9.11 -14.71
C THR A 137 -4.69 -10.37 -14.81
N ARG A 138 -4.25 -10.91 -13.67
CA ARG A 138 -3.70 -12.28 -13.62
C ARG A 138 -4.75 -13.29 -14.06
N THR A 139 -4.32 -14.27 -14.86
CA THR A 139 -5.18 -15.34 -15.37
C THR A 139 -4.55 -16.70 -15.12
N THR A 140 -5.38 -17.73 -14.91
CA THR A 140 -4.90 -19.12 -14.80
C THR A 140 -4.29 -19.62 -16.11
N ASN A 141 -4.79 -19.13 -17.26
CA ASN A 141 -4.26 -19.46 -18.58
C ASN A 141 -2.83 -18.95 -18.81
N ASN A 142 -2.43 -17.88 -18.12
CA ASN A 142 -1.07 -17.35 -18.15
C ASN A 142 -0.28 -17.72 -16.89
N SER A 143 -0.60 -18.88 -16.28
CA SER A 143 0.06 -19.38 -15.06
C SER A 143 0.14 -18.32 -13.96
N GLY A 144 -0.98 -17.67 -13.62
CA GLY A 144 -1.02 -16.67 -12.54
C GLY A 144 -0.32 -15.35 -12.88
N GLN A 145 0.21 -15.17 -14.09
CA GLN A 145 0.81 -13.92 -14.56
C GLN A 145 -0.25 -12.99 -15.18
N PRO A 146 -0.03 -11.66 -15.14
CA PRO A 146 -0.91 -10.70 -15.79
C PRO A 146 -1.05 -10.97 -17.29
N SER A 147 -2.28 -11.03 -17.79
CA SER A 147 -2.57 -10.98 -19.22
C SER A 147 -2.79 -9.53 -19.62
N LEU A 148 -1.96 -9.00 -20.53
CA LEU A 148 -2.09 -7.63 -21.04
C LEU A 148 -3.08 -7.53 -22.21
N ASP A 149 -3.55 -8.67 -22.73
CA ASP A 149 -4.36 -8.78 -23.96
C ASP A 149 -5.88 -8.82 -23.69
N THR A 150 -6.35 -8.34 -22.54
CA THR A 150 -7.74 -8.57 -22.10
C THR A 150 -8.64 -7.32 -22.11
N SER A 151 -9.82 -7.53 -22.72
CA SER A 151 -11.05 -6.70 -22.81
C SER A 151 -10.88 -5.26 -23.28
N ALA A 152 -10.99 -5.09 -24.61
CA ALA A 152 -11.15 -3.78 -25.22
C ALA A 152 -12.58 -3.27 -25.01
N LEU A 153 -12.73 -2.11 -24.37
CA LEU A 153 -13.90 -1.27 -24.61
C LEU A 153 -14.09 -1.12 -26.14
N TRP A 154 -15.33 -1.08 -26.62
CA TRP A 154 -15.65 -0.86 -28.03
C TRP A 154 -14.96 0.39 -28.58
N VAL A 155 -14.87 1.42 -27.73
CA VAL A 155 -14.00 2.58 -27.95
C VAL A 155 -13.02 2.64 -26.78
N PRO A 156 -11.74 2.23 -26.97
CA PRO A 156 -10.76 2.18 -25.90
C PRO A 156 -10.20 3.56 -25.58
N VAL A 157 -11.05 4.47 -25.11
CA VAL A 157 -10.70 5.88 -24.86
C VAL A 157 -9.56 6.05 -23.86
N HIS A 158 -9.44 5.15 -22.87
CA HIS A 158 -8.34 5.13 -21.92
C HIS A 158 -7.01 4.76 -22.62
N SER A 159 -6.98 3.74 -23.49
CA SER A 159 -5.79 3.39 -24.27
C SER A 159 -5.41 4.47 -25.27
N MET A 160 -6.40 5.05 -25.96
CA MET A 160 -6.16 6.17 -26.88
C MET A 160 -5.56 7.36 -26.15
N THR A 161 -6.08 7.67 -24.95
CA THR A 161 -5.59 8.78 -24.13
C THR A 161 -4.21 8.51 -23.56
N ALA A 162 -3.98 7.31 -23.00
CA ALA A 162 -2.68 6.90 -22.49
C ALA A 162 -1.61 6.91 -23.59
N GLY A 163 -1.90 6.34 -24.75
CA GLY A 163 -0.99 6.35 -25.89
C GLY A 163 -0.73 7.76 -26.43
N PHE A 164 -1.76 8.61 -26.49
CA PHE A 164 -1.63 10.00 -26.94
C PHE A 164 -0.72 10.83 -26.00
N TYR A 165 -0.98 10.80 -24.69
CA TYR A 165 -0.13 11.53 -23.73
C TYR A 165 1.25 10.89 -23.56
N GLY A 166 1.35 9.56 -23.69
CA GLY A 166 2.64 8.85 -23.76
C GLY A 166 3.49 9.36 -24.92
N TYR A 167 2.93 9.36 -26.14
CA TYR A 167 3.60 9.89 -27.33
C TYR A 167 3.98 11.37 -27.21
N MET A 168 3.06 12.22 -26.72
CA MET A 168 3.37 13.64 -26.50
C MET A 168 4.49 13.84 -25.47
N SER A 169 4.54 13.01 -24.42
CA SER A 169 5.57 13.09 -23.39
C SER A 169 6.98 12.74 -23.88
N GLU A 170 7.10 12.11 -25.04
CA GLU A 170 8.40 11.82 -25.68
C GLU A 170 8.74 12.80 -26.81
N THR A 171 7.75 13.57 -27.26
CA THR A 171 7.88 14.45 -28.43
C THR A 171 7.62 15.91 -28.06
N ALA A 172 6.44 16.44 -28.39
CA ALA A 172 6.13 17.87 -28.31
C ALA A 172 6.03 18.41 -26.88
N LEU A 173 5.71 17.55 -25.90
CA LEU A 173 5.55 17.89 -24.49
C LEU A 173 6.55 17.12 -23.61
N ALA A 174 7.75 16.87 -24.14
CA ALA A 174 8.81 16.24 -23.37
C ALA A 174 9.16 17.10 -22.13
N PRO A 175 9.26 16.48 -20.94
CA PRO A 175 9.58 17.21 -19.72
C PRO A 175 10.97 17.84 -19.81
N THR A 176 11.04 19.14 -19.53
CA THR A 176 12.30 19.90 -19.56
C THR A 176 13.06 19.85 -18.23
N LEU A 177 12.33 19.64 -17.13
CA LEU A 177 12.88 19.60 -15.77
C LEU A 177 13.29 18.19 -15.32
N SER A 178 12.90 17.15 -16.05
CA SER A 178 13.20 15.76 -15.71
C SER A 178 13.39 14.93 -16.97
N ALA A 179 14.31 13.97 -16.96
CA ALA A 179 14.53 13.07 -18.10
C ALA A 179 13.48 11.94 -18.22
N ALA A 180 12.59 11.78 -17.23
CA ALA A 180 11.59 10.72 -17.22
C ALA A 180 10.29 11.18 -17.90
N THR A 181 9.95 10.55 -19.03
CA THR A 181 8.69 10.77 -19.76
C THR A 181 7.57 9.92 -19.16
N LEU A 182 6.29 10.30 -19.39
CA LEU A 182 5.13 9.53 -18.92
C LEU A 182 5.22 8.08 -19.41
N GLN A 183 5.53 7.90 -20.69
CA GLN A 183 5.69 6.60 -21.32
C GLN A 183 6.80 5.75 -20.67
N SER A 184 7.91 6.38 -20.27
CA SER A 184 8.99 5.66 -19.58
C SER A 184 8.66 5.31 -18.12
N THR A 185 7.72 6.03 -17.51
CA THR A 185 7.33 5.84 -16.10
C THR A 185 6.13 4.93 -15.91
N HIS A 186 5.17 4.99 -16.83
CA HIS A 186 3.91 4.24 -16.84
C HIS A 186 3.65 3.64 -18.23
N PRO A 187 4.52 2.73 -18.73
CA PRO A 187 4.43 2.19 -20.09
C PRO A 187 3.14 1.40 -20.37
N ASN A 188 2.49 0.86 -19.34
CA ASN A 188 1.24 0.09 -19.44
C ASN A 188 0.08 0.81 -18.75
N LEU A 189 0.06 2.15 -18.78
CA LEU A 189 -0.92 2.98 -18.07
C LEU A 189 -2.38 2.59 -18.38
N ALA A 190 -2.66 2.21 -19.62
CA ALA A 190 -4.00 1.78 -20.04
C ALA A 190 -4.44 0.48 -19.34
N GLN A 191 -3.54 -0.51 -19.29
CA GLN A 191 -3.76 -1.79 -18.63
C GLN A 191 -3.83 -1.64 -17.12
N GLU A 192 -3.00 -0.76 -16.54
CA GLU A 192 -3.04 -0.36 -15.13
C GLU A 192 -4.41 0.18 -14.75
N ALA A 193 -4.92 1.15 -15.51
CA ALA A 193 -6.23 1.72 -15.30
C ALA A 193 -7.36 0.68 -15.38
N LEU A 194 -7.29 -0.24 -16.34
CA LEU A 194 -8.40 -1.17 -16.61
C LEU A 194 -8.35 -2.50 -15.87
N GLY A 195 -7.59 -2.61 -14.78
CA GLY A 195 -7.69 -3.76 -13.89
C GLY A 195 -6.41 -4.08 -13.16
N LEU A 196 -5.25 -3.91 -13.81
CA LEU A 196 -3.98 -4.41 -13.28
C LEU A 196 -3.61 -3.74 -11.95
N TYR A 197 -3.92 -2.44 -11.80
CA TYR A 197 -3.72 -1.71 -10.54
C TYR A 197 -4.60 -2.24 -9.38
N ARG A 198 -5.79 -2.76 -9.71
CA ARG A 198 -6.78 -3.27 -8.75
C ARG A 198 -6.76 -4.81 -8.64
N ASP A 199 -5.85 -5.48 -9.34
CA ASP A 199 -5.65 -6.92 -9.25
C ASP A 199 -4.86 -7.26 -7.97
N THR A 200 -5.61 -7.30 -6.87
CA THR A 200 -5.09 -7.64 -5.55
C THR A 200 -6.05 -8.59 -4.85
N TYR A 201 -5.65 -9.07 -3.67
CA TYR A 201 -6.44 -10.01 -2.89
C TYR A 201 -7.81 -9.41 -2.52
N THR A 202 -8.86 -10.21 -2.65
CA THR A 202 -10.22 -9.83 -2.22
C THR A 202 -10.69 -10.81 -1.17
N LYS A 203 -11.13 -10.29 -0.02
CA LYS A 203 -11.74 -11.09 1.05
C LYS A 203 -13.03 -10.44 1.50
N SER A 204 -14.12 -11.21 1.44
CA SER A 204 -15.46 -10.74 1.82
C SER A 204 -15.89 -9.44 1.12
N GLY A 205 -15.52 -9.27 -0.17
CA GLY A 205 -15.86 -8.09 -0.97
C GLY A 205 -15.00 -6.85 -0.71
N ARG A 206 -14.05 -6.89 0.24
CA ARG A 206 -13.06 -5.83 0.45
C ARG A 206 -11.76 -6.17 -0.27
N LEU A 207 -11.25 -5.21 -1.02
CA LEU A 207 -9.95 -5.31 -1.65
C LEU A 207 -8.84 -5.03 -0.66
N ALA A 208 -7.77 -5.78 -0.79
CA ALA A 208 -6.50 -5.45 -0.17
C ALA A 208 -5.96 -4.12 -0.68
N ARG A 209 -5.07 -3.50 0.08
CA ARG A 209 -4.55 -2.18 -0.21
C ARG A 209 -3.76 -2.21 -1.53
N THR A 210 -4.06 -1.29 -2.43
CA THR A 210 -3.40 -1.18 -3.75
C THR A 210 -2.16 -0.29 -3.73
N SER A 211 -2.04 0.56 -2.70
CA SER A 211 -1.00 1.59 -2.61
C SER A 211 -0.34 1.60 -1.24
N ALA A 212 0.99 1.54 -1.21
CA ALA A 212 1.77 1.67 0.00
C ALA A 212 2.04 3.15 0.35
N VAL A 213 2.27 3.44 1.64
CA VAL A 213 2.68 4.78 2.10
C VAL A 213 4.13 5.05 1.66
N PRO A 214 4.47 6.26 1.17
CA PRO A 214 5.85 6.58 0.80
C PRO A 214 6.86 6.24 1.91
N GLY A 215 7.93 5.54 1.53
CA GLY A 215 8.97 5.09 2.46
C GLY A 215 8.69 3.75 3.16
N SER A 216 7.50 3.16 3.00
CA SER A 216 7.18 1.87 3.64
C SER A 216 7.64 0.63 2.86
N ILE A 217 8.36 0.83 1.75
CA ILE A 217 8.97 -0.26 0.98
C ILE A 217 10.38 0.17 0.63
N ARG A 218 11.35 -0.71 0.86
CA ARG A 218 12.75 -0.48 0.47
C ARG A 218 13.36 -1.71 -0.19
N ILE A 219 14.33 -1.48 -1.06
CA ILE A 219 15.14 -2.54 -1.66
C ILE A 219 16.41 -2.67 -0.84
N ASP A 220 16.62 -3.84 -0.24
CA ASP A 220 17.77 -4.11 0.61
C ASP A 220 18.95 -4.68 -0.19
N LYS A 221 18.66 -5.54 -1.18
CA LYS A 221 19.70 -6.17 -1.99
C LYS A 221 19.20 -6.52 -3.39
N ILE A 222 20.09 -6.37 -4.37
CA ILE A 222 19.85 -6.75 -5.77
C ILE A 222 20.97 -7.70 -6.22
N ALA A 223 20.61 -8.76 -6.94
CA ALA A 223 21.56 -9.65 -7.60
C ALA A 223 21.04 -10.04 -8.99
N MET A 224 21.95 -10.23 -9.94
CA MET A 224 21.63 -10.81 -11.26
C MET A 224 22.28 -12.18 -11.38
N VAL A 225 21.54 -13.16 -11.90
CA VAL A 225 21.99 -14.55 -12.00
C VAL A 225 21.75 -15.04 -13.42
N SER A 226 22.79 -15.63 -14.02
CA SER A 226 22.67 -16.30 -15.31
C SER A 226 22.26 -17.75 -15.14
N LYS A 227 21.40 -18.25 -16.03
CA LYS A 227 20.86 -19.62 -15.99
C LYS A 227 20.20 -19.97 -14.65
N PHE A 228 19.41 -19.04 -14.11
CA PHE A 228 18.54 -19.31 -12.99
C PHE A 228 17.55 -20.42 -13.33
N GLN A 229 17.45 -21.41 -12.45
CA GLN A 229 16.63 -22.59 -12.64
C GLN A 229 15.80 -22.85 -11.38
N LEU A 230 14.48 -22.84 -11.52
CA LEU A 230 13.58 -23.49 -10.56
C LEU A 230 13.38 -24.95 -10.96
N ASP A 231 12.71 -25.69 -10.08
CA ASP A 231 12.45 -27.14 -10.16
C ASP A 231 11.79 -27.62 -11.48
N THR A 232 11.37 -26.68 -12.35
CA THR A 232 10.73 -26.90 -13.65
C THR A 232 11.70 -27.16 -14.82
N GLY A 233 13.02 -27.20 -14.59
CA GLY A 233 14.00 -27.58 -15.62
C GLY A 233 14.34 -26.49 -16.66
N ARG A 234 13.63 -25.35 -16.64
CA ARG A 234 13.88 -24.21 -17.54
C ARG A 234 14.93 -23.29 -16.93
N THR A 235 15.96 -22.97 -17.72
CA THR A 235 16.98 -21.98 -17.35
C THR A 235 16.63 -20.63 -17.97
N THR A 236 16.60 -19.57 -17.17
CA THR A 236 16.40 -18.18 -17.61
C THR A 236 17.38 -17.28 -16.89
N ASN A 237 17.73 -16.13 -17.46
CA ASN A 237 18.47 -15.13 -16.70
C ASN A 237 17.49 -14.43 -15.76
N ALA A 238 17.87 -14.15 -14.52
CA ALA A 238 16.96 -13.56 -13.54
C ALA A 238 17.60 -12.46 -12.70
N TYR A 239 16.79 -11.47 -12.33
CA TYR A 239 17.10 -10.51 -11.28
C TYR A 239 16.43 -10.97 -9.98
N LEU A 240 17.21 -11.06 -8.92
CA LEU A 240 16.75 -11.29 -7.56
C LEU A 240 16.76 -9.95 -6.83
N VAL A 241 15.63 -9.61 -6.22
CA VAL A 241 15.43 -8.32 -5.55
C VAL A 241 14.88 -8.61 -4.15
N ASP A 242 15.68 -8.37 -3.12
CA ASP A 242 15.24 -8.46 -1.73
C ASP A 242 14.59 -7.15 -1.33
N VAL A 243 13.33 -7.24 -0.94
CA VAL A 243 12.45 -6.11 -0.65
C VAL A 243 11.92 -6.25 0.77
N HIS A 244 12.07 -5.19 1.54
CA HIS A 244 11.49 -5.06 2.86
C HIS A 244 10.22 -4.21 2.80
N PHE A 245 9.16 -4.74 3.41
CA PHE A 245 7.86 -4.09 3.52
C PHE A 245 7.58 -3.76 4.99
N ASP A 246 7.34 -2.47 5.24
CA ASP A 246 6.94 -1.92 6.53
C ASP A 246 5.41 -1.88 6.68
N PRO A 247 4.87 -1.59 7.88
CA PRO A 247 3.43 -1.59 8.14
C PRO A 247 2.60 -0.72 7.20
N GLY A 248 3.18 0.35 6.65
CA GLY A 248 2.51 1.21 5.66
C GLY A 248 2.12 0.51 4.36
N ALA A 249 2.68 -0.68 4.07
CA ALA A 249 2.32 -1.53 2.95
C ALA A 249 1.32 -2.65 3.32
N THR A 250 0.88 -2.73 4.59
CA THR A 250 -0.11 -3.72 5.04
C THR A 250 -1.54 -3.34 4.66
N THR A 251 -2.40 -4.35 4.57
CA THR A 251 -3.85 -4.19 4.45
C THR A 251 -4.51 -4.33 5.82
N GLU A 252 -5.40 -3.39 6.15
CA GLU A 252 -6.15 -3.28 7.40
C GLU A 252 -6.74 -4.64 7.82
N GLY A 253 -6.25 -5.19 8.94
CA GLY A 253 -6.73 -6.46 9.51
C GLY A 253 -6.48 -7.73 8.67
N GLN A 254 -5.90 -7.62 7.47
CA GLN A 254 -5.60 -8.75 6.58
C GLN A 254 -4.10 -9.05 6.45
N GLY A 255 -3.23 -8.14 6.88
CA GLY A 255 -1.79 -8.27 6.77
C GLY A 255 -1.29 -7.98 5.35
N PHE A 256 -0.18 -8.58 4.96
CA PHE A 256 0.36 -8.45 3.60
C PHE A 256 -0.33 -9.45 2.68
N ALA A 257 -0.83 -8.97 1.54
CA ALA A 257 -1.40 -9.78 0.48
C ALA A 257 -1.05 -9.15 -0.87
N ILE A 258 0.15 -9.43 -1.37
CA ILE A 258 0.72 -8.78 -2.55
C ILE A 258 0.68 -9.74 -3.73
N SER A 259 0.09 -9.31 -4.84
CA SER A 259 0.04 -10.07 -6.08
C SER A 259 1.25 -9.79 -6.98
N ALA A 260 1.49 -10.65 -7.97
CA ALA A 260 2.51 -10.40 -8.99
C ALA A 260 2.24 -9.14 -9.83
N SER A 261 0.98 -8.76 -10.04
CA SER A 261 0.58 -7.56 -10.79
C SER A 261 0.92 -6.25 -10.07
N GLN A 262 0.99 -6.28 -8.74
CA GLN A 262 1.40 -5.12 -7.92
C GLN A 262 2.92 -4.89 -7.91
N LEU A 263 3.70 -5.76 -8.55
CA LEU A 263 5.16 -5.73 -8.57
C LEU A 263 5.64 -5.72 -10.02
N ARG A 264 6.33 -4.66 -10.43
CA ARG A 264 6.80 -4.51 -11.82
C ARG A 264 8.20 -3.94 -11.87
N LEU A 265 9.10 -4.64 -12.55
CA LEU A 265 10.42 -4.13 -12.86
C LEU A 265 10.36 -3.40 -14.19
N VAL A 266 10.73 -2.12 -14.21
CA VAL A 266 10.66 -1.27 -15.41
C VAL A 266 12.06 -0.84 -15.80
N GLY A 267 12.37 -0.98 -17.09
CA GLY A 267 13.66 -0.64 -17.67
C GLY A 267 13.52 0.03 -19.04
N GLY A 268 14.64 0.58 -19.53
CA GLY A 268 14.65 1.35 -20.77
C GLY A 268 14.04 2.76 -20.65
N THR A 269 14.04 3.48 -21.76
CA THR A 269 13.52 4.84 -21.89
C THR A 269 12.88 4.99 -23.26
N GLY A 270 11.83 5.78 -23.39
CA GLY A 270 11.23 5.99 -24.70
C GLY A 270 10.41 4.78 -25.15
N ASP A 271 10.37 4.60 -26.47
CA ASP A 271 9.88 3.40 -27.17
C ASP A 271 10.59 2.09 -26.77
N SER A 272 11.77 2.13 -26.14
CA SER A 272 12.47 0.92 -25.66
C SER A 272 12.06 0.49 -24.26
N THR A 273 11.07 1.16 -23.65
CA THR A 273 10.60 0.83 -22.29
C THR A 273 10.03 -0.58 -22.23
N VAL A 274 10.49 -1.37 -21.25
CA VAL A 274 10.07 -2.76 -21.02
C VAL A 274 9.63 -2.95 -19.58
N VAL A 275 8.65 -3.84 -19.38
CA VAL A 275 8.11 -4.21 -18.08
C VAL A 275 8.22 -5.71 -17.90
N ALA A 276 8.68 -6.13 -16.72
CA ALA A 276 8.68 -7.53 -16.31
C ALA A 276 7.98 -7.71 -14.95
N TYR A 277 7.24 -8.80 -14.82
CA TYR A 277 6.58 -9.22 -13.57
C TYR A 277 7.39 -10.34 -12.90
N PRO A 278 7.31 -10.48 -11.57
CA PRO A 278 8.00 -11.57 -10.90
C PRO A 278 7.27 -12.89 -11.17
N PHE A 279 8.04 -13.95 -11.42
CA PHE A 279 7.50 -15.29 -11.64
C PHE A 279 7.68 -16.20 -10.43
N ALA A 280 8.56 -15.83 -9.50
CA ALA A 280 8.76 -16.52 -8.24
C ALA A 280 9.09 -15.52 -7.14
N TRP A 281 8.89 -15.95 -5.90
CA TRP A 281 9.33 -15.19 -4.73
C TRP A 281 9.78 -16.13 -3.62
N SER A 282 10.48 -15.58 -2.65
CA SER A 282 10.79 -16.27 -1.40
C SER A 282 10.39 -15.41 -0.22
N GLN A 283 9.77 -16.02 0.78
CA GLN A 283 9.34 -15.35 2.01
C GLN A 283 9.67 -16.21 3.25
N PRO A 284 9.81 -15.60 4.43
CA PRO A 284 9.93 -16.32 5.69
C PRO A 284 8.74 -17.27 5.91
N GLY A 285 9.04 -18.55 6.15
CA GLY A 285 8.03 -19.56 6.51
C GLY A 285 7.68 -19.48 7.99
N VAL A 286 6.52 -20.02 8.39
CA VAL A 286 6.01 -19.98 9.78
C VAL A 286 6.98 -20.66 10.77
N ALA A 287 7.62 -21.75 10.37
CA ALA A 287 8.58 -22.51 11.20
C ALA A 287 10.03 -21.96 11.17
N GLY A 288 10.24 -20.79 10.56
CA GLY A 288 11.57 -20.24 10.30
C GLY A 288 12.15 -20.65 8.94
N GLY A 289 13.28 -20.05 8.58
CA GLY A 289 13.85 -20.14 7.22
C GLY A 289 12.98 -19.45 6.16
N ARG A 290 13.45 -19.42 4.92
CA ARG A 290 12.65 -18.93 3.78
C ARG A 290 12.24 -20.08 2.89
N SER A 291 11.02 -19.99 2.36
CA SER A 291 10.49 -20.93 1.38
C SER A 291 10.28 -20.22 0.06
N ILE A 292 10.61 -20.91 -1.03
CA ILE A 292 10.47 -20.41 -2.39
C ILE A 292 9.10 -20.84 -2.90
N PHE A 293 8.38 -19.90 -3.50
CA PHE A 293 7.07 -20.08 -4.09
C PHE A 293 7.07 -19.53 -5.51
N GLN A 294 6.12 -19.96 -6.33
CA GLN A 294 5.96 -19.54 -7.71
C GLN A 294 4.62 -18.86 -7.91
N PHE A 295 4.61 -17.81 -8.73
CA PHE A 295 3.37 -17.20 -9.20
C PHE A 295 2.90 -17.97 -10.42
N ASP A 296 2.43 -19.20 -10.19
CA ASP A 296 1.88 -20.13 -11.19
C ASP A 296 0.34 -20.19 -11.14
N ASP A 297 -0.29 -19.61 -10.12
CA ASP A 297 -1.74 -19.52 -9.95
C ASP A 297 -2.20 -18.13 -9.48
N VAL A 298 -3.44 -17.75 -9.78
CA VAL A 298 -4.06 -16.47 -9.37
C VAL A 298 -4.29 -16.36 -7.86
N SER A 299 -4.37 -17.49 -7.17
CA SER A 299 -4.51 -17.60 -5.71
C SER A 299 -3.19 -17.44 -4.96
N HIS A 300 -2.07 -17.34 -5.67
CA HIS A 300 -0.76 -17.15 -5.06
C HIS A 300 -0.46 -15.67 -4.81
N TYR A 301 -0.28 -15.35 -3.52
CA TYR A 301 0.03 -14.03 -3.00
C TYR A 301 1.21 -14.11 -2.05
N ILE A 302 2.05 -13.07 -2.05
CA ILE A 302 3.04 -12.89 -1.01
C ILE A 302 2.30 -12.50 0.27
N THR A 303 2.55 -13.26 1.32
CA THR A 303 1.89 -13.09 2.61
C THR A 303 2.92 -13.14 3.73
N ALA A 304 2.67 -12.41 4.80
CA ALA A 304 3.51 -12.51 5.98
C ALA A 304 2.98 -13.59 6.93
N SER A 305 3.83 -14.01 7.87
CA SER A 305 3.38 -14.88 8.95
C SER A 305 2.29 -14.18 9.76
N PRO A 306 1.30 -14.92 10.30
CA PRO A 306 0.23 -14.29 11.07
C PRO A 306 0.76 -13.38 12.19
N GLY A 307 0.25 -12.15 12.29
CA GLY A 307 0.63 -11.21 13.35
C GLY A 307 1.91 -10.41 13.11
N THR A 308 2.76 -10.79 12.15
CA THR A 308 3.94 -9.99 11.80
C THR A 308 3.54 -8.75 11.03
N THR A 309 4.16 -7.63 11.36
CA THR A 309 3.86 -6.30 10.81
C THR A 309 4.90 -5.81 9.80
N SER A 310 5.96 -6.60 9.59
CA SER A 310 6.93 -6.42 8.51
C SER A 310 7.03 -7.71 7.68
N LEU A 311 7.48 -7.57 6.44
CA LEU A 311 7.67 -8.70 5.52
C LEU A 311 8.95 -8.49 4.72
N ASP A 312 9.82 -9.49 4.73
CA ASP A 312 10.97 -9.58 3.84
C ASP A 312 10.64 -10.56 2.70
N ALA A 313 10.73 -10.10 1.45
CA ALA A 313 10.46 -10.94 0.29
C ALA A 313 11.54 -10.77 -0.79
N THR A 314 12.06 -11.89 -1.28
CA THR A 314 13.03 -11.91 -2.37
C THR A 314 12.25 -12.25 -3.63
N LEU A 315 12.11 -11.26 -4.50
CA LEU A 315 11.39 -11.37 -5.76
C LEU A 315 12.33 -11.84 -6.87
N VAL A 316 11.83 -12.68 -7.78
CA VAL A 316 12.58 -13.17 -8.93
C VAL A 316 11.91 -12.69 -10.22
N PHE A 317 12.60 -11.82 -10.94
CA PHE A 317 12.17 -11.25 -12.21
C PHE A 317 12.94 -11.86 -13.39
N PRO A 318 12.30 -12.05 -14.56
CA PRO A 318 13.03 -12.48 -15.75
C PRO A 318 13.92 -11.35 -16.24
N ALA A 319 15.18 -11.65 -16.56
CA ALA A 319 16.14 -10.69 -17.09
C ALA A 319 16.10 -10.60 -18.63
N ASP A 320 15.48 -11.57 -19.29
CA ASP A 320 15.42 -11.68 -20.76
C ASP A 320 14.86 -10.41 -21.46
N PRO A 321 13.86 -9.68 -20.91
CA PRO A 321 13.38 -8.43 -21.51
C PRO A 321 14.39 -7.27 -21.46
N PHE A 322 15.38 -7.33 -20.57
CA PHE A 322 16.28 -6.22 -20.26
C PHE A 322 17.65 -6.40 -20.93
N VAL A 323 17.69 -6.19 -22.24
CA VAL A 323 18.90 -6.33 -23.06
C VAL A 323 19.33 -5.00 -23.68
N GLY A 324 20.64 -4.76 -23.76
CA GLY A 324 21.21 -3.55 -24.37
C GLY A 324 20.97 -2.30 -23.51
N ASP A 325 20.33 -1.29 -24.11
CA ASP A 325 19.95 -0.02 -23.49
C ASP A 325 18.74 -0.16 -22.53
N ARG A 326 18.06 -1.31 -22.55
CA ARG A 326 16.86 -1.59 -21.75
C ARG A 326 17.17 -2.07 -20.34
N VAL A 327 18.14 -1.47 -19.67
CA VAL A 327 18.49 -1.84 -18.29
C VAL A 327 17.37 -1.44 -17.31
N PRO A 328 17.12 -2.22 -16.24
CA PRO A 328 16.15 -1.83 -15.21
C PRO A 328 16.48 -0.48 -14.57
N ARG A 329 15.47 0.34 -14.29
CA ARG A 329 15.65 1.69 -13.72
C ARG A 329 14.96 1.85 -12.38
N PHE A 330 13.80 1.23 -12.23
CA PHE A 330 13.05 1.25 -10.99
C PHE A 330 12.20 -0.01 -10.84
N LEU A 331 11.97 -0.39 -9.60
CA LEU A 331 10.91 -1.33 -9.22
C LEU A 331 9.70 -0.50 -8.84
N ASN A 332 8.54 -0.76 -9.45
CA ASN A 332 7.29 -0.25 -8.92
C ASN A 332 6.60 -1.35 -8.11
N ALA A 333 6.38 -1.05 -6.83
CA ALA A 333 5.80 -1.95 -5.85
C ALA A 333 4.64 -1.23 -5.14
N MET A 334 3.42 -1.77 -5.27
CA MET A 334 2.21 -1.20 -4.66
C MET A 334 2.06 0.32 -4.94
N GLY A 335 2.20 0.71 -6.20
CA GLY A 335 2.10 2.10 -6.65
C GLY A 335 3.34 2.96 -6.40
N LEU A 336 4.24 2.57 -5.50
CA LEU A 336 5.47 3.33 -5.22
C LEU A 336 6.57 3.01 -6.21
N ARG A 337 7.31 4.03 -6.63
CA ARG A 337 8.51 3.88 -7.46
C ARG A 337 9.76 3.84 -6.59
N LEU A 338 10.46 2.72 -6.62
CA LEU A 338 11.71 2.49 -5.90
C LEU A 338 12.89 2.51 -6.87
N PRO A 339 13.91 3.35 -6.65
CA PRO A 339 15.07 3.40 -7.53
C PRO A 339 15.78 2.05 -7.56
N PHE A 340 16.13 1.58 -8.76
CA PHE A 340 16.79 0.29 -8.94
C PHE A 340 18.26 0.50 -9.29
N THR A 341 19.15 0.11 -8.39
CA THR A 341 20.59 0.14 -8.64
C THR A 341 21.03 -1.13 -9.34
N GLN A 342 21.73 -1.00 -10.46
CA GLN A 342 22.24 -2.16 -11.18
C GLN A 342 23.26 -2.93 -10.33
N PRO A 343 23.20 -4.27 -10.30
CA PRO A 343 24.19 -5.05 -9.55
C PRO A 343 25.55 -4.99 -10.25
N ASP A 344 26.60 -4.69 -9.49
CA ASP A 344 27.97 -4.55 -10.02
C ASP A 344 28.54 -5.86 -10.59
N LYS A 345 28.05 -7.02 -10.11
CA LYS A 345 28.52 -8.35 -10.52
C LYS A 345 27.38 -9.35 -10.60
N GLN A 346 27.45 -10.23 -11.60
CA GLN A 346 26.60 -11.42 -11.62
C GLN A 346 26.95 -12.35 -10.46
N THR A 347 25.91 -12.89 -9.84
CA THR A 347 26.00 -13.85 -8.75
C THR A 347 25.86 -15.28 -9.30
N THR A 348 26.55 -16.23 -8.68
CA THR A 348 26.43 -17.65 -9.03
C THR A 348 25.09 -18.21 -8.56
N MET A 349 24.64 -19.33 -9.14
CA MET A 349 23.40 -19.99 -8.69
C MET A 349 23.43 -20.32 -7.19
N ALA A 350 24.59 -20.66 -6.63
CA ALA A 350 24.76 -20.87 -5.19
C ALA A 350 24.48 -19.59 -4.39
N GLY A 351 25.03 -18.44 -4.80
CA GLY A 351 24.76 -17.16 -4.13
C GLY A 351 23.30 -16.70 -4.30
N ALA A 352 22.68 -17.02 -5.43
CA ALA A 352 21.26 -16.78 -5.68
C ALA A 352 20.38 -17.58 -4.71
N LEU A 353 20.72 -18.86 -4.54
CA LEU A 353 20.01 -19.75 -3.63
C LEU A 353 20.18 -19.29 -2.17
N THR A 354 21.36 -18.80 -1.78
CA THR A 354 21.57 -18.18 -0.46
C THR A 354 20.68 -16.96 -0.25
N MET A 355 20.51 -16.12 -1.28
CA MET A 355 19.62 -14.95 -1.21
C MET A 355 18.14 -15.34 -1.15
N LEU A 356 17.75 -16.43 -1.82
CA LEU A 356 16.37 -16.93 -1.81
C LEU A 356 16.03 -17.66 -0.51
N LEU A 357 16.85 -18.60 -0.07
CA LEU A 357 16.60 -19.37 1.14
C LEU A 357 16.86 -18.56 2.42
N GLY A 358 17.54 -17.42 2.28
CA GLY A 358 18.12 -16.70 3.41
C GLY A 358 19.30 -17.51 3.98
N GLY A 359 20.20 -16.85 4.70
CA GLY A 359 21.09 -17.60 5.59
C GLY A 359 20.23 -18.42 6.57
N ALA A 360 20.74 -19.56 7.05
CA ALA A 360 20.12 -20.25 8.18
C ALA A 360 19.88 -19.20 9.26
N GLY A 361 18.62 -18.97 9.63
CA GLY A 361 18.24 -17.92 10.57
C GLY A 361 19.10 -18.07 11.82
N GLY A 362 20.04 -17.14 12.01
CA GLY A 362 20.84 -17.12 13.21
C GLY A 362 19.90 -16.92 14.39
N ALA A 363 20.19 -17.58 15.51
CA ALA A 363 19.54 -17.22 16.77
C ALA A 363 19.69 -15.71 16.95
N VAL A 364 18.59 -15.06 17.37
CA VAL A 364 18.57 -13.62 17.60
C VAL A 364 19.71 -13.25 18.56
N ASP A 365 20.70 -12.51 18.05
CA ASP A 365 21.84 -12.10 18.85
C ASP A 365 21.45 -10.90 19.71
N ILE A 366 21.21 -11.19 20.99
CA ILE A 366 20.88 -10.19 22.00
C ILE A 366 22.17 -9.82 22.73
N PRO A 367 22.57 -8.54 22.77
CA PRO A 367 23.76 -8.08 23.46
C PRO A 367 23.82 -8.58 24.91
N ALA A 368 24.99 -9.10 25.30
CA ALA A 368 25.27 -9.51 26.66
C ALA A 368 25.10 -8.31 27.61
N GLY A 369 24.30 -8.47 28.67
CA GLY A 369 23.98 -7.41 29.63
C GLY A 369 22.61 -6.76 29.45
N THR A 370 21.84 -7.13 28.42
CA THR A 370 20.44 -6.70 28.27
C THR A 370 19.59 -7.21 29.45
N PRO A 371 18.87 -6.34 30.19
CA PRO A 371 18.14 -6.74 31.39
C PRO A 371 16.96 -7.66 31.05
N ALA A 372 16.57 -8.53 31.98
CA ALA A 372 15.38 -9.38 31.82
C ALA A 372 14.12 -8.65 32.23
N ILE A 373 13.07 -8.74 31.42
CA ILE A 373 11.75 -8.19 31.73
C ILE A 373 11.10 -8.99 32.87
N ASN A 374 10.35 -8.31 33.72
CA ASN A 374 9.51 -8.99 34.70
C ASN A 374 8.36 -9.72 33.96
N PRO A 375 8.11 -11.01 34.23
CA PRO A 375 7.01 -11.75 33.59
C PRO A 375 5.62 -11.11 33.77
N LYS A 376 5.44 -10.25 34.78
CA LYS A 376 4.18 -9.50 34.99
C LYS A 376 3.96 -8.38 33.97
N ASP A 377 5.05 -7.87 33.38
CA ASP A 377 5.01 -6.74 32.46
C ASP A 377 4.80 -7.17 31.00
N LEU A 378 4.93 -8.46 30.69
CA LEU A 378 4.61 -9.01 29.37
C LEU A 378 3.73 -10.24 29.51
N THR A 379 2.44 -10.07 29.23
CA THR A 379 1.43 -11.11 29.52
C THR A 379 0.51 -11.38 28.33
N LEU A 380 0.07 -12.63 28.20
CA LEU A 380 -1.01 -13.02 27.29
C LEU A 380 -2.35 -12.65 27.92
N ASN A 381 -2.96 -11.58 27.44
CA ASN A 381 -4.19 -11.05 28.01
C ASN A 381 -4.99 -10.30 26.93
N ASP A 382 -6.11 -10.89 26.55
CA ASP A 382 -7.05 -10.39 25.55
C ASP A 382 -8.19 -9.56 26.14
N THR A 383 -8.25 -9.40 27.46
CA THR A 383 -9.31 -8.62 28.10
C THR A 383 -9.16 -7.12 27.79
N ILE A 384 -10.08 -6.30 28.28
CA ILE A 384 -9.95 -4.82 28.31
C ILE A 384 -9.70 -4.28 29.72
N MET A 385 -9.45 -5.18 30.69
CA MET A 385 -9.20 -4.79 32.09
C MET A 385 -8.00 -3.83 32.18
N PRO A 386 -8.05 -2.84 33.09
CA PRO A 386 -9.03 -2.66 34.16
C PRO A 386 -10.34 -1.96 33.73
N GLY A 387 -10.52 -1.66 32.44
CA GLY A 387 -11.76 -1.08 31.92
C GLY A 387 -12.84 -2.13 31.70
N ASN A 388 -14.08 -1.66 31.63
CA ASN A 388 -15.23 -2.50 31.31
C ASN A 388 -16.18 -1.79 30.33
N SER A 389 -16.67 -2.51 29.32
CA SER A 389 -17.55 -2.00 28.27
C SER A 389 -18.63 -3.02 27.91
N ASP A 390 -19.80 -2.50 27.54
CA ASP A 390 -20.84 -3.26 26.85
C ASP A 390 -21.02 -2.71 25.41
N LEU A 391 -21.86 -3.38 24.62
CA LEU A 391 -22.19 -2.96 23.25
C LEU A 391 -22.92 -1.61 23.18
N ASN A 392 -23.52 -1.16 24.28
CA ASN A 392 -24.25 0.11 24.33
C ASN A 392 -23.32 1.30 24.56
N ASN A 393 -22.12 1.05 25.12
CA ASN A 393 -21.14 2.07 25.43
C ASN A 393 -19.79 1.82 24.74
N LEU A 394 -19.81 1.57 23.42
CA LEU A 394 -18.59 1.36 22.61
C LEU A 394 -17.86 2.66 22.24
N GLY A 395 -18.50 3.82 22.40
CA GLY A 395 -17.96 5.10 21.90
C GLY A 395 -17.77 5.06 20.38
N ALA A 396 -16.57 5.44 19.91
CA ALA A 396 -16.19 5.37 18.50
C ALA A 396 -15.47 4.05 18.12
N MET A 397 -15.59 3.02 18.95
CA MET A 397 -14.97 1.71 18.74
C MET A 397 -15.87 0.79 17.90
N THR A 398 -15.27 0.06 16.98
CA THR A 398 -15.91 -0.99 16.19
C THR A 398 -15.67 -2.37 16.81
N VAL A 399 -16.60 -3.31 16.61
CA VAL A 399 -16.51 -4.68 17.14
C VAL A 399 -16.59 -5.73 16.03
N GLN A 400 -15.92 -6.87 16.26
CA GLN A 400 -15.86 -8.01 15.35
C GLN A 400 -16.03 -9.34 16.10
N ASP A 401 -16.39 -10.42 15.38
CA ASP A 401 -16.40 -11.82 15.80
C ASP A 401 -16.97 -12.08 17.21
N THR A 402 -18.20 -11.64 17.44
CA THR A 402 -18.91 -11.83 18.73
C THR A 402 -18.42 -10.90 19.84
N ASN A 403 -18.48 -9.58 19.60
CA ASN A 403 -18.24 -8.51 20.58
C ASN A 403 -16.77 -8.34 21.03
N TYR A 404 -15.80 -8.57 20.15
CA TYR A 404 -14.41 -8.18 20.42
C TYR A 404 -14.09 -6.82 19.81
N LEU A 405 -13.37 -5.95 20.54
CA LEU A 405 -12.97 -4.64 20.03
C LEU A 405 -11.98 -4.80 18.87
N PHE A 406 -12.25 -4.12 17.76
CA PHE A 406 -11.46 -4.23 16.54
C PHE A 406 -10.59 -3.00 16.28
N GLU A 407 -11.20 -1.82 16.19
CA GLU A 407 -10.55 -0.56 15.81
C GLU A 407 -11.36 0.65 16.31
N GLY A 408 -10.67 1.72 16.70
CA GLY A 408 -11.26 2.99 17.13
C GLY A 408 -10.73 3.48 18.48
N THR A 409 -11.42 4.46 19.05
CA THR A 409 -11.14 5.01 20.38
C THR A 409 -12.38 4.87 21.27
N GLY A 410 -12.19 4.33 22.46
CA GLY A 410 -13.23 4.20 23.48
C GLY A 410 -12.71 4.61 24.85
N GLU A 411 -13.59 5.24 25.64
CA GLU A 411 -13.31 5.63 27.01
C GLU A 411 -14.27 4.87 27.92
N TYR A 412 -13.73 4.15 28.89
CA TYR A 412 -14.48 3.23 29.73
C TYR A 412 -14.23 3.50 31.21
N GLU A 413 -15.19 3.18 32.06
CA GLU A 413 -15.01 3.29 33.51
C GLU A 413 -14.11 2.16 34.04
N GLN A 414 -13.27 2.48 35.03
CA GLN A 414 -12.46 1.49 35.73
C GLN A 414 -13.32 0.72 36.76
N GLY A 415 -13.47 -0.59 36.60
CA GLY A 415 -14.24 -1.39 37.56
C GLY A 415 -14.78 -2.71 37.03
N GLY A 416 -15.34 -3.49 37.96
CA GLY A 416 -15.95 -4.79 37.68
C GLY A 416 -17.29 -4.67 36.94
N TYR A 417 -17.54 -5.66 36.09
CA TYR A 417 -18.66 -5.75 35.17
C TYR A 417 -20.06 -5.57 35.78
N ARG A 418 -20.92 -4.75 35.14
CA ARG A 418 -22.31 -4.42 35.57
C ARG A 418 -23.38 -4.52 34.45
N GLY A 419 -23.37 -5.58 33.62
CA GLY A 419 -24.33 -5.70 32.50
C GLY A 419 -24.93 -7.10 32.25
N ASN A 420 -25.61 -7.29 31.11
CA ASN A 420 -26.04 -8.61 30.58
C ASN A 420 -24.93 -9.32 29.76
N LYS A 421 -24.61 -10.59 30.09
CA LYS A 421 -23.48 -11.37 29.54
C LYS A 421 -23.44 -11.47 28.01
N ASP A 422 -24.57 -11.28 27.35
CA ASP A 422 -24.67 -11.31 25.88
C ASP A 422 -24.25 -9.99 25.21
N LEU A 423 -24.27 -8.88 25.96
CA LEU A 423 -23.92 -7.53 25.47
C LEU A 423 -22.49 -7.12 25.83
N VAL A 424 -21.69 -8.03 26.39
CA VAL A 424 -20.35 -7.71 26.91
C VAL A 424 -19.34 -7.66 25.80
N VAL A 425 -18.46 -6.67 25.87
CA VAL A 425 -17.21 -6.68 25.13
C VAL A 425 -16.32 -7.79 25.69
N ARG A 426 -16.11 -8.85 24.92
CA ARG A 426 -15.39 -10.04 25.38
C ARG A 426 -13.88 -9.80 25.53
N GLY A 427 -13.36 -8.81 24.83
CA GLY A 427 -11.95 -8.48 24.84
C GLY A 427 -11.54 -7.71 23.60
N ILE A 428 -10.24 -7.72 23.31
CA ILE A 428 -9.64 -7.18 22.10
C ILE A 428 -9.57 -8.32 21.08
N TRP A 429 -10.00 -8.03 19.85
CA TRP A 429 -9.97 -9.01 18.77
C TRP A 429 -8.52 -9.36 18.41
N SER A 430 -8.26 -10.61 18.03
CA SER A 430 -6.97 -11.03 17.48
C SER A 430 -7.18 -11.78 16.18
N PRO A 431 -6.36 -11.53 15.14
CA PRO A 431 -6.40 -12.29 13.91
C PRO A 431 -6.28 -13.80 14.15
N PRO A 432 -6.81 -14.65 13.24
CA PRO A 432 -6.61 -16.09 13.32
C PRO A 432 -5.12 -16.45 13.46
N LYS A 433 -4.80 -17.41 14.33
CA LYS A 433 -3.42 -17.84 14.65
C LYS A 433 -2.55 -16.75 15.29
N THR A 434 -3.16 -15.76 15.95
CA THR A 434 -2.44 -14.77 16.77
C THR A 434 -3.09 -14.67 18.15
N ARG A 435 -2.40 -14.04 19.10
CA ARG A 435 -2.92 -13.78 20.45
C ARG A 435 -2.60 -12.37 20.90
N VAL A 436 -3.47 -11.80 21.70
CA VAL A 436 -3.23 -10.49 22.31
C VAL A 436 -2.18 -10.60 23.41
N VAL A 437 -1.11 -9.82 23.27
CA VAL A 437 -0.05 -9.66 24.28
C VAL A 437 -0.06 -8.22 24.77
N ARG A 438 0.02 -8.05 26.08
CA ARG A 438 0.12 -6.75 26.73
C ARG A 438 1.53 -6.55 27.26
N LEU A 439 2.16 -5.47 26.82
CA LEU A 439 3.42 -4.99 27.37
C LEU A 439 3.14 -3.79 28.26
N ASN A 440 3.54 -3.83 29.52
CA ASN A 440 3.48 -2.70 30.43
C ASN A 440 4.49 -1.64 29.97
N VAL A 441 3.97 -0.49 29.56
CA VAL A 441 4.74 0.69 29.16
C VAL A 441 4.46 1.86 30.10
N GLY A 442 3.94 1.60 31.31
CA GLY A 442 3.68 2.61 32.33
C GLY A 442 4.96 3.26 32.89
N ARG A 443 4.79 4.41 33.57
CA ARG A 443 5.84 5.14 34.31
C ARG A 443 5.96 4.65 35.76
N GLY A 444 7.13 4.82 36.36
CA GLY A 444 7.36 4.56 37.79
C GLY A 444 7.74 3.11 38.17
N GLY A 445 7.73 2.82 39.48
CA GLY A 445 8.30 1.59 40.06
C GLY A 445 7.54 0.29 39.82
N GLY A 446 6.36 0.35 39.19
CA GLY A 446 5.54 -0.82 38.84
C GLY A 446 5.92 -1.48 37.52
N ASN A 447 6.77 -0.85 36.70
CA ASN A 447 7.26 -1.38 35.43
C ASN A 447 8.74 -1.80 35.58
N SER A 448 9.12 -2.95 35.03
CA SER A 448 10.53 -3.36 34.91
C SER A 448 11.26 -2.65 33.78
N LEU A 449 10.53 -2.11 32.81
CA LEU A 449 11.07 -1.36 31.69
C LEU A 449 10.93 0.15 31.94
N ASP A 450 11.83 0.93 31.36
CA ASP A 450 11.73 2.37 31.37
C ASP A 450 11.79 2.90 29.93
N PHE A 451 10.63 3.34 29.46
CA PHE A 451 10.46 3.96 28.15
C PHE A 451 10.38 5.49 28.23
N TRP A 452 10.38 6.07 29.43
CA TRP A 452 10.03 7.48 29.64
C TRP A 452 11.12 8.32 30.30
N ASP A 453 12.36 7.85 30.21
CA ASP A 453 13.57 8.46 30.76
C ASP A 453 13.57 8.67 32.29
N ASP A 454 12.82 7.83 33.02
CA ASP A 454 12.73 7.94 34.50
C ASP A 454 13.95 7.31 35.20
N ARG A 455 14.56 6.27 34.60
CA ARG A 455 15.68 5.46 35.14
C ARG A 455 16.81 5.23 34.12
N SER A 456 16.53 5.35 32.84
CA SER A 456 17.44 5.10 31.71
C SER A 456 17.19 6.14 30.62
N LYS A 457 18.25 6.72 30.02
CA LYS A 457 18.12 7.72 28.93
C LYS A 457 17.75 7.10 27.58
N LEU A 458 16.96 6.02 27.59
CA LEU A 458 16.68 5.22 26.39
C LEU A 458 15.93 6.04 25.33
N ARG A 459 14.93 6.84 25.72
CA ARG A 459 14.15 7.66 24.81
C ARG A 459 14.95 8.87 24.32
N GLU A 460 15.74 9.51 25.19
CA GLU A 460 16.68 10.57 24.78
C GLU A 460 17.73 10.07 23.77
N THR A 461 18.20 8.83 23.92
CA THR A 461 19.23 8.23 23.06
C THR A 461 18.67 7.71 21.74
N THR A 462 17.47 7.12 21.75
CA THR A 462 16.85 6.52 20.55
C THR A 462 16.00 7.50 19.74
N GLY A 463 15.59 8.62 20.35
CA GLY A 463 14.74 9.65 19.73
C GLY A 463 13.25 9.39 19.94
N GLU A 464 12.42 10.44 19.83
CA GLU A 464 10.98 10.34 20.06
C GLU A 464 10.22 9.50 19.02
N ASP A 465 10.80 9.37 17.82
CA ASP A 465 10.26 8.55 16.73
C ASP A 465 10.74 7.08 16.79
N ALA A 466 11.37 6.68 17.90
CA ALA A 466 11.84 5.32 18.07
C ALA A 466 10.67 4.32 18.06
N ILE A 467 10.89 3.22 17.34
CA ILE A 467 9.86 2.21 17.08
C ILE A 467 9.88 1.16 18.19
N LEU A 468 8.76 1.01 18.90
CA LEU A 468 8.58 -0.04 19.91
C LEU A 468 8.19 -1.36 19.22
N ALA A 469 8.95 -2.43 19.49
CA ALA A 469 8.70 -3.74 18.89
C ALA A 469 8.96 -4.90 19.86
N LEU A 470 8.17 -5.97 19.73
CA LEU A 470 8.52 -7.28 20.27
C LEU A 470 9.28 -8.08 19.20
N VAL A 471 10.25 -8.88 19.64
CA VAL A 471 11.06 -9.74 18.77
C VAL A 471 10.88 -11.20 19.18
N ASP A 472 10.55 -12.06 18.22
CA ASP A 472 10.51 -13.52 18.44
C ASP A 472 11.87 -14.20 18.27
N GLU A 473 11.95 -15.47 18.63
CA GLU A 473 13.15 -16.31 18.52
C GLU A 473 13.69 -16.45 17.08
N LEU A 474 12.87 -16.13 16.08
CA LEU A 474 13.20 -16.14 14.65
C LEU A 474 13.59 -14.75 14.13
N GLY A 475 13.63 -13.73 15.00
CA GLY A 475 14.00 -12.37 14.66
C GLY A 475 12.88 -11.55 14.02
N ARG A 476 11.64 -12.00 14.07
CA ARG A 476 10.50 -11.27 13.52
C ARG A 476 10.04 -10.18 14.46
N PHE A 477 9.62 -9.06 13.86
CA PHE A 477 9.14 -7.89 14.59
C PHE A 477 7.61 -7.88 14.66
N TYR A 478 7.11 -7.55 15.84
CA TYR A 478 5.69 -7.31 16.10
C TYR A 478 5.55 -5.90 16.66
N TYR A 479 4.80 -5.05 15.95
CA TYR A 479 4.50 -3.70 16.39
C TYR A 479 3.18 -3.64 17.16
N PRO A 480 3.03 -2.65 18.04
CA PRO A 480 1.79 -2.46 18.78
C PRO A 480 0.64 -2.04 17.85
N VAL A 481 -0.53 -2.63 18.09
CA VAL A 481 -1.80 -2.33 17.39
C VAL A 481 -2.66 -1.32 18.15
N GLY A 482 -2.14 -0.77 19.25
CA GLY A 482 -2.90 0.09 20.14
C GLY A 482 -2.35 0.13 21.56
N TYR A 483 -3.08 0.81 22.43
CA TYR A 483 -2.77 0.88 23.85
C TYR A 483 -4.02 0.91 24.73
N ILE A 484 -3.83 0.57 25.99
CA ILE A 484 -4.77 0.79 27.09
C ILE A 484 -4.09 1.75 28.07
N HIS A 485 -4.72 2.88 28.34
CA HIS A 485 -4.29 3.84 29.35
C HIS A 485 -5.34 3.91 30.45
N ALA A 486 -4.98 3.42 31.63
CA ALA A 486 -5.80 3.52 32.84
C ALA A 486 -5.29 4.69 33.68
N MET A 487 -6.12 5.72 33.80
CA MET A 487 -5.83 6.91 34.59
C MET A 487 -6.19 6.67 36.05
N SER A 488 -5.27 6.99 36.96
CA SER A 488 -5.48 6.81 38.41
C SER A 488 -5.97 8.08 39.12
N GLY A 489 -5.90 9.24 38.45
CA GLY A 489 -6.40 10.53 38.94
C GLY A 489 -7.74 10.93 38.31
N GLY A 490 -8.63 11.56 39.07
CA GLY A 490 -9.94 12.03 38.58
C GLY A 490 -10.97 10.91 38.40
N ASP A 491 -11.69 10.93 37.27
CA ASP A 491 -12.85 10.08 36.95
C ASP A 491 -12.54 8.58 36.71
N ARG A 492 -11.30 8.14 36.97
CA ARG A 492 -10.85 6.74 36.82
C ARG A 492 -11.28 6.12 35.48
N LEU A 493 -10.86 6.77 34.41
CA LEU A 493 -11.15 6.36 33.04
C LEU A 493 -10.06 5.43 32.49
N VAL A 494 -10.49 4.51 31.65
CA VAL A 494 -9.67 3.58 30.89
C VAL A 494 -9.89 3.88 29.41
N VAL A 495 -8.90 4.52 28.81
CA VAL A 495 -8.89 4.83 27.38
C VAL A 495 -8.29 3.65 26.63
N VAL A 496 -9.03 3.11 25.68
CA VAL A 496 -8.56 2.07 24.76
C VAL A 496 -8.51 2.67 23.37
N LYS A 497 -7.33 2.66 22.76
CA LYS A 497 -7.15 3.03 21.36
C LYS A 497 -6.58 1.86 20.59
N LEU A 498 -7.24 1.49 19.50
CA LEU A 498 -6.83 0.40 18.61
C LEU A 498 -6.77 0.94 17.19
N ASN A 499 -5.61 0.78 16.55
CA ASN A 499 -5.40 1.03 15.14
C ASN A 499 -4.38 0.02 14.61
N ARG A 500 -4.81 -0.79 13.64
CA ARG A 500 -4.01 -1.90 13.09
C ARG A 500 -3.14 -1.50 11.91
N ASP A 501 -3.28 -0.27 11.42
CA ASP A 501 -2.53 0.24 10.27
C ASP A 501 -1.14 0.77 10.66
N GLY A 502 -0.73 0.52 11.90
CA GLY A 502 0.54 0.97 12.42
C GLY A 502 0.50 2.44 12.85
N GLU A 503 -0.55 2.91 13.50
CA GLU A 503 -0.46 4.27 14.08
C GLU A 503 0.43 4.31 15.33
N TYR A 504 0.49 3.20 16.09
CA TYR A 504 1.04 3.19 17.45
C TYR A 504 2.45 2.62 17.58
N TYR A 505 3.21 2.44 16.49
CA TYR A 505 4.54 1.85 16.58
C TYR A 505 5.63 2.80 17.10
N GLN A 506 5.42 4.13 17.01
CA GLN A 506 6.33 5.14 17.57
C GLN A 506 5.95 5.50 19.00
N LEU A 507 6.96 5.71 19.84
CA LEU A 507 6.73 6.13 21.22
C LEU A 507 6.00 7.49 21.32
N SER A 508 6.26 8.42 20.39
CA SER A 508 5.57 9.72 20.29
C SER A 508 4.06 9.63 20.10
N LYS A 509 3.53 8.48 19.69
CA LYS A 509 2.10 8.24 19.45
C LYS A 509 1.36 7.74 20.69
N PHE A 510 2.10 7.36 21.74
CA PHE A 510 1.52 7.08 23.05
C PHE A 510 1.29 8.38 23.81
N PRO A 511 0.21 8.49 24.61
CA PRO A 511 -0.05 9.70 25.34
C PRO A 511 1.00 9.89 26.44
N ASN A 512 1.32 11.15 26.73
CA ASN A 512 2.25 11.46 27.80
C ASN A 512 1.69 11.01 29.14
N LEU A 513 2.48 10.23 29.87
CA LEU A 513 2.13 9.75 31.20
C LEU A 513 2.48 10.78 32.27
N SER A 514 1.65 10.88 33.31
CA SER A 514 1.92 11.70 34.48
C SER A 514 3.29 11.39 35.08
N SER A 515 4.04 12.43 35.44
CA SER A 515 5.35 12.31 36.11
C SER A 515 5.27 11.65 37.50
N SER A 516 4.08 11.58 38.09
CA SER A 516 3.85 10.86 39.36
C SER A 516 3.86 9.34 39.23
N GLY A 517 3.83 8.78 38.00
CA GLY A 517 3.80 7.34 37.78
C GLY A 517 2.53 6.64 38.29
N ALA A 518 1.46 7.41 38.54
CA ALA A 518 0.20 6.88 39.06
C ALA A 518 -0.60 6.12 38.01
N ASP A 519 -0.46 6.48 36.74
CA ASP A 519 -1.22 5.90 35.63
C ASP A 519 -0.59 4.59 35.15
N SER A 520 -1.44 3.65 34.75
CA SER A 520 -0.99 2.38 34.15
C SER A 520 -1.22 2.40 32.64
N MET A 521 -0.25 1.93 31.87
CA MET A 521 -0.36 1.86 30.42
C MET A 521 0.16 0.55 29.89
N TRP A 522 -0.60 -0.04 28.95
CA TRP A 522 -0.22 -1.25 28.25
C TRP A 522 -0.23 -1.02 26.75
N ALA A 523 0.89 -1.29 26.10
CA ALA A 523 0.96 -1.43 24.65
C ALA A 523 0.43 -2.82 24.26
N ILE A 524 -0.42 -2.87 23.23
CA ILE A 524 -1.09 -4.09 22.79
C ILE A 524 -0.43 -4.62 21.53
N PHE A 525 -0.07 -5.90 21.51
CA PHE A 525 0.51 -6.60 20.37
C PHE A 525 -0.33 -7.82 20.00
N THR A 526 -0.20 -8.30 18.76
CA THR A 526 -0.86 -9.54 18.32
C THR A 526 0.12 -10.53 17.68
N PRO A 527 1.10 -11.09 18.42
CA PRO A 527 2.05 -12.05 17.87
C PRO A 527 1.43 -13.38 17.47
N ALA A 528 2.14 -14.12 16.61
CA ALA A 528 1.74 -15.42 16.10
C ALA A 528 1.69 -16.49 17.20
N THR A 529 0.66 -17.35 17.19
CA THR A 529 0.66 -18.56 18.02
C THR A 529 1.76 -19.54 17.61
N GLY A 530 2.35 -20.23 18.58
CA GLY A 530 3.44 -21.19 18.37
C GLY A 530 4.81 -20.52 18.25
N THR A 531 4.94 -19.24 18.59
CA THR A 531 6.22 -18.52 18.62
C THR A 531 6.59 -18.15 20.05
N LYS A 532 7.89 -17.92 20.27
CA LYS A 532 8.42 -17.45 21.54
C LYS A 532 8.96 -16.03 21.40
N ILE A 533 8.48 -15.11 22.24
CA ILE A 533 9.01 -13.74 22.33
C ILE A 533 10.28 -13.76 23.20
N VAL A 534 11.39 -13.33 22.60
CA VAL A 534 12.73 -13.36 23.21
C VAL A 534 13.24 -12.00 23.65
N GLY A 535 12.63 -10.91 23.18
CA GLY A 535 12.97 -9.58 23.67
C GLY A 535 12.10 -8.44 23.17
N VAL A 536 12.42 -7.26 23.67
CA VAL A 536 11.76 -5.98 23.38
C VAL A 536 12.80 -5.00 22.85
N LYS A 537 12.48 -4.32 21.76
CA LYS A 537 13.31 -3.28 21.15
C LYS A 537 12.62 -1.93 21.12
N LEU A 538 13.45 -0.89 21.18
CA LEU A 538 13.06 0.49 20.92
C LEU A 538 14.03 1.06 19.88
N GLY A 539 13.53 1.27 18.65
CA GLY A 539 14.36 1.57 17.49
C GLY A 539 15.38 0.45 17.23
N LYS A 540 16.67 0.77 17.32
CA LYS A 540 17.77 -0.20 17.13
C LYS A 540 18.25 -0.84 18.44
N GLU A 541 17.86 -0.28 19.59
CA GLU A 541 18.35 -0.69 20.91
C GLU A 541 17.52 -1.81 21.51
N TRP A 542 18.19 -2.73 22.21
CA TRP A 542 17.55 -3.78 23.00
C TRP A 542 17.19 -3.24 24.39
N VAL A 543 15.88 -3.23 24.70
CA VAL A 543 15.38 -2.72 25.98
C VAL A 543 15.40 -3.81 27.03
N ALA A 544 14.93 -5.01 26.67
CA ALA A 544 14.92 -6.15 27.58
C ALA A 544 14.88 -7.50 26.85
N THR A 545 15.33 -8.53 27.55
CA THR A 545 15.10 -9.94 27.20
C THR A 545 13.76 -10.40 27.75
N ALA A 546 13.08 -11.24 26.98
CA ALA A 546 11.79 -11.81 27.32
C ALA A 546 11.82 -13.33 27.16
N ASN A 547 10.88 -13.99 27.83
CA ASN A 547 10.70 -15.43 27.73
C ASN A 547 9.20 -15.73 27.82
N LEU A 548 8.47 -15.41 26.74
CA LEU A 548 7.02 -15.62 26.67
C LEU A 548 6.66 -16.53 25.49
N ASP A 549 6.08 -17.68 25.80
CA ASP A 549 5.56 -18.61 24.79
C ASP A 549 4.12 -18.22 24.39
N ILE A 550 3.89 -18.00 23.10
CA ILE A 550 2.57 -17.63 22.57
C ILE A 550 1.78 -18.91 22.26
N ILE A 551 1.08 -19.41 23.26
CA ILE A 551 0.29 -20.65 23.11
C ILE A 551 -1.06 -20.41 22.41
N SER A 552 -1.47 -21.36 21.56
CA SER A 552 -2.85 -21.43 21.07
C SER A 552 -3.77 -21.84 22.21
N ILE A 553 -4.93 -21.20 22.35
CA ILE A 553 -6.01 -21.74 23.18
C ILE A 553 -6.56 -22.98 22.46
N LYS A 554 -6.81 -24.05 23.21
CA LYS A 554 -7.49 -25.25 22.71
C LYS A 554 -8.98 -25.00 22.49
#